data_AF-A0A2E8A7Z6-F1
#
_entry.id   AF-A0A2E8A7Z6-F1
#
_cell.length_a   1.000
_cell.length_b   1.000
_cell.length_c   1.000
_cell.angle_alpha   90.00
_cell.angle_beta   90.00
_cell.angle_gamma   90.00
#
_symmetry.space_group_name_H-M   'P 1'
#
loop_
_entity.id
_entity.type
_entity.pdbx_description
1 polymer ?
#
loop_
_entity_poly.entity_id
_entity_poly.type
_entity_poly.pdbx_seq_one_letter_code
_entity_poly.pdbx_strand_id
1 'polypeptide(L)'
;MLNLQSLKIEPFTDHLCNGFESTFGRSYPEYVDFLRTASSISLENIANGDMLYHNVDHTIMVTSVGLEIIRGKHLFEGGFSPEHGLNFILALLCHDIGFVKGALRKDNLKMHTFDDGNGEIIEVSSTGTCALLGPHHVSRSKLFVRERFDNFEFVDLELVTRCIEHTRFPVPSDKEHSSTEDLPGLTRAADLIGQLGDPEYLHKIPALFYEFEELGQNEKLGCNSPGELRNGYAHFFWGVVHSYVGEGINLLQVTQEGKEWISRLHSQIFECEHSTLKEN
;
A
#
# COMPACT_ATOMS: atom_id res chain seq x y z
N MET A 1 17.43 -22.48 -9.62
CA MET A 1 17.70 -21.48 -8.55
C MET A 1 16.34 -21.13 -7.96
N LEU A 2 16.21 -21.12 -6.63
CA LEU A 2 14.95 -20.75 -5.97
C LEU A 2 14.78 -19.22 -6.07
N ASN A 3 13.71 -18.74 -6.72
CA ASN A 3 13.38 -17.31 -6.74
C ASN A 3 12.33 -17.02 -5.66
N LEU A 4 12.74 -16.38 -4.57
CA LEU A 4 11.85 -16.07 -3.45
C LEU A 4 10.75 -15.07 -3.81
N GLN A 5 10.99 -14.17 -4.77
CA GLN A 5 9.97 -13.20 -5.20
C GLN A 5 8.87 -13.90 -6.00
N SER A 6 9.21 -14.77 -6.96
CA SER A 6 8.22 -15.53 -7.73
C SER A 6 7.33 -16.40 -6.83
N LEU A 7 7.89 -16.97 -5.75
CA LEU A 7 7.14 -17.74 -4.75
C LEU A 7 6.10 -16.91 -3.96
N LYS A 8 6.19 -15.59 -4.00
CA LYS A 8 5.22 -14.67 -3.38
C LYS A 8 4.27 -14.10 -4.43
N ILE A 9 4.83 -13.61 -5.54
CA ILE A 9 4.11 -12.90 -6.60
C ILE A 9 3.11 -13.82 -7.31
N GLU A 10 3.50 -15.04 -7.69
CA GLU A 10 2.62 -15.94 -8.45
C GLU A 10 1.40 -16.38 -7.61
N PRO A 11 1.57 -16.92 -6.38
CA PRO A 11 0.42 -17.33 -5.57
C PRO A 11 -0.47 -16.16 -5.17
N PHE A 12 0.11 -14.98 -4.90
CA PHE A 12 -0.69 -13.80 -4.60
C PHE A 12 -1.48 -13.32 -5.82
N THR A 13 -0.90 -13.35 -7.01
CA THR A 13 -1.61 -12.99 -8.25
C THR A 13 -2.82 -13.91 -8.46
N ASP A 14 -2.66 -15.22 -8.24
CA ASP A 14 -3.78 -16.16 -8.31
C ASP A 14 -4.82 -15.90 -7.21
N HIS A 15 -4.41 -15.61 -5.97
CA HIS A 15 -5.31 -15.24 -4.89
C HIS A 15 -6.14 -13.99 -5.23
N LEU A 16 -5.51 -12.96 -5.78
CA LEU A 16 -6.14 -11.71 -6.20
C LEU A 16 -7.19 -11.94 -7.29
N CYS A 17 -6.83 -12.71 -8.33
CA CYS A 17 -7.73 -13.04 -9.43
C CYS A 17 -8.94 -13.85 -8.94
N ASN A 18 -8.69 -14.88 -8.12
CA ASN A 18 -9.75 -15.73 -7.57
C ASN A 18 -10.67 -14.95 -6.63
N GLY A 19 -10.14 -14.03 -5.82
CA GLY A 19 -10.94 -13.19 -4.94
C GLY A 19 -11.80 -12.19 -5.70
N PHE A 20 -11.28 -11.61 -6.79
CA PHE A 20 -12.08 -10.75 -7.68
C PHE A 20 -13.23 -11.52 -8.32
N GLU A 21 -12.97 -12.70 -8.88
CA GLU A 21 -14.03 -13.57 -9.43
C GLU A 21 -15.04 -14.02 -8.37
N SER A 22 -14.58 -14.31 -7.15
CA SER A 22 -15.46 -14.72 -6.05
C SER A 22 -16.35 -13.58 -5.57
N THR A 23 -15.91 -12.32 -5.77
CA THR A 23 -16.65 -11.12 -5.40
C THR A 23 -17.67 -10.72 -6.47
N PHE A 24 -17.26 -10.67 -7.75
CA PHE A 24 -18.07 -10.12 -8.84
C PHE A 24 -18.60 -11.16 -9.83
N GLY A 25 -18.27 -12.43 -9.64
CA GLY A 25 -18.56 -13.50 -10.59
C GLY A 25 -17.56 -13.57 -11.75
N ARG A 26 -17.79 -14.53 -12.66
CA ARG A 26 -16.92 -14.81 -13.81
C ARG A 26 -17.33 -14.13 -15.11
N SER A 27 -18.15 -13.07 -15.01
CA SER A 27 -18.68 -12.36 -16.18
C SER A 27 -17.71 -11.36 -16.80
N TYR A 28 -16.54 -11.15 -16.19
CA TYR A 28 -15.56 -10.13 -16.58
C TYR A 28 -14.15 -10.73 -16.78
N PRO A 29 -13.96 -11.69 -17.70
CA PRO A 29 -12.66 -12.34 -17.92
C PRO A 29 -11.54 -11.34 -18.29
N GLU A 30 -11.87 -10.28 -19.02
CA GLU A 30 -10.93 -9.23 -19.40
C GLU A 30 -10.37 -8.47 -18.18
N TYR A 31 -11.16 -8.32 -17.10
CA TYR A 31 -10.71 -7.68 -15.87
C TYR A 31 -9.77 -8.61 -15.09
N VAL A 32 -10.02 -9.91 -15.12
CA VAL A 32 -9.16 -10.91 -14.47
C VAL A 32 -7.81 -11.02 -15.19
N ASP A 33 -7.82 -11.06 -16.52
CA ASP A 33 -6.60 -11.05 -17.33
C ASP A 33 -5.78 -9.77 -17.12
N PHE A 34 -6.48 -8.62 -17.03
CA PHE A 34 -5.85 -7.36 -16.67
C PHE A 34 -5.23 -7.39 -15.27
N LEU A 35 -5.95 -7.85 -14.24
CA LEU A 35 -5.43 -7.95 -12.87
C LEU A 35 -4.19 -8.82 -12.80
N ARG A 36 -4.16 -9.94 -13.53
CA ARG A 36 -2.98 -10.80 -13.61
C ARG A 36 -1.79 -10.03 -14.16
N THR A 37 -2.00 -9.30 -15.25
CA THR A 37 -0.97 -8.46 -15.89
C THR A 37 -0.51 -7.32 -14.99
N ALA A 38 -1.45 -6.58 -14.38
CA ALA A 38 -1.17 -5.46 -13.50
C ALA A 38 -0.43 -5.91 -12.23
N SER A 39 -0.81 -7.06 -11.65
CA SER A 39 -0.12 -7.66 -10.51
C SER A 39 1.33 -8.01 -10.85
N SER A 40 1.56 -8.70 -11.97
CA SER A 40 2.91 -9.03 -12.41
C SER A 40 3.74 -7.77 -12.69
N ILE A 41 3.21 -6.79 -13.42
CA ILE A 41 3.93 -5.54 -13.70
C ILE A 41 4.28 -4.82 -12.40
N SER A 42 3.33 -4.65 -11.49
CA SER A 42 3.53 -3.85 -10.29
C SER A 42 4.51 -4.55 -9.33
N LEU A 43 4.27 -5.81 -9.01
CA LEU A 43 5.06 -6.53 -8.02
C LEU A 43 6.47 -6.87 -8.52
N GLU A 44 6.66 -7.14 -9.81
CA GLU A 44 8.02 -7.31 -10.37
C GLU A 44 8.81 -6.00 -10.34
N ASN A 45 8.16 -4.85 -10.58
CA ASN A 45 8.83 -3.55 -10.43
C ASN A 45 9.21 -3.28 -8.97
N ILE A 46 8.28 -3.52 -8.04
CA ILE A 46 8.54 -3.34 -6.59
C ILE A 46 9.64 -4.30 -6.12
N ALA A 47 9.69 -5.54 -6.62
CA ALA A 47 10.74 -6.51 -6.32
C ALA A 47 12.14 -6.09 -6.80
N ASN A 48 12.23 -5.17 -7.77
CA ASN A 48 13.49 -4.60 -8.24
C ASN A 48 13.97 -3.41 -7.38
N GLY A 49 13.10 -2.88 -6.50
CA GLY A 49 13.47 -1.86 -5.53
C GLY A 49 14.23 -2.44 -4.34
N ASP A 50 15.09 -1.62 -3.73
CA ASP A 50 15.88 -1.96 -2.54
C ASP A 50 15.37 -1.25 -1.27
N MET A 51 14.07 -0.92 -1.22
CA MET A 51 13.38 -0.48 -0.01
C MET A 51 13.31 -1.63 1.00
N LEU A 52 13.61 -1.35 2.27
CA LEU A 52 13.60 -2.39 3.31
C LEU A 52 12.18 -2.78 3.72
N TYR A 53 11.27 -1.81 3.84
CA TYR A 53 9.91 -2.01 4.33
C TYR A 53 8.85 -1.92 3.23
N HIS A 54 8.82 -0.83 2.45
CA HIS A 54 7.80 -0.59 1.41
C HIS A 54 8.08 -1.45 0.17
N ASN A 55 7.94 -2.76 0.31
CA ASN A 55 8.35 -3.78 -0.65
C ASN A 55 7.16 -4.67 -1.07
N VAL A 56 7.46 -5.79 -1.76
CA VAL A 56 6.47 -6.75 -2.25
C VAL A 56 5.56 -7.26 -1.13
N ASP A 57 6.10 -7.53 0.05
CA ASP A 57 5.31 -8.06 1.17
C ASP A 57 4.30 -7.03 1.65
N HIS A 58 4.72 -5.77 1.81
CA HIS A 58 3.82 -4.69 2.20
C HIS A 58 2.71 -4.49 1.16
N THR A 59 3.06 -4.44 -0.13
CA THR A 59 2.09 -4.28 -1.22
C THR A 59 1.06 -5.42 -1.24
N ILE A 60 1.50 -6.66 -0.99
CA ILE A 60 0.63 -7.83 -0.87
C ILE A 60 -0.34 -7.66 0.31
N MET A 61 0.13 -7.24 1.49
CA MET A 61 -0.73 -7.07 2.66
C MET A 61 -1.80 -5.98 2.42
N VAL A 62 -1.39 -4.82 1.91
CA VAL A 62 -2.28 -3.70 1.58
C VAL A 62 -3.34 -4.09 0.56
N THR A 63 -2.91 -4.77 -0.52
CA THR A 63 -3.84 -5.21 -1.58
C THR A 63 -4.78 -6.30 -1.09
N SER A 64 -4.33 -7.19 -0.19
CA SER A 64 -5.16 -8.25 0.41
C SER A 64 -6.26 -7.67 1.31
N VAL A 65 -5.96 -6.64 2.09
CA VAL A 65 -6.99 -5.91 2.86
C VAL A 65 -7.98 -5.24 1.93
N GLY A 66 -7.50 -4.55 0.89
CA GLY A 66 -8.35 -3.90 -0.07
C GLY A 66 -9.31 -4.84 -0.79
N LEU A 67 -8.85 -6.04 -1.14
CA LEU A 67 -9.68 -7.10 -1.73
C LEU A 67 -10.85 -7.48 -0.81
N GLU A 68 -10.62 -7.61 0.49
CA GLU A 68 -11.68 -7.90 1.46
C GLU A 68 -12.57 -6.69 1.74
N ILE A 69 -12.05 -5.46 1.67
CA ILE A 69 -12.86 -4.23 1.75
C ILE A 69 -13.86 -4.17 0.59
N ILE A 70 -13.43 -4.38 -0.66
CA ILE A 70 -14.35 -4.34 -1.81
C ILE A 70 -15.35 -5.50 -1.79
N ARG A 71 -14.94 -6.67 -1.27
CA ARG A 71 -15.83 -7.81 -1.09
C ARG A 71 -16.90 -7.50 -0.06
N GLY A 72 -16.51 -6.93 1.09
CA GLY A 72 -17.42 -6.44 2.11
C GLY A 72 -18.38 -5.38 1.56
N LYS A 73 -17.86 -4.40 0.80
CA LYS A 73 -18.65 -3.35 0.14
C LYS A 73 -19.67 -3.92 -0.83
N HIS A 74 -19.27 -4.85 -1.70
CA HIS A 74 -20.16 -5.49 -2.66
C HIS A 74 -21.29 -6.26 -1.97
N LEU A 75 -20.98 -7.00 -0.89
CA LEU A 75 -21.96 -7.75 -0.10
C LEU A 75 -22.89 -6.84 0.71
N PHE A 76 -22.39 -5.72 1.23
CA PHE A 76 -23.15 -4.81 2.08
C PHE A 76 -24.08 -3.88 1.27
N GLU A 77 -23.56 -3.24 0.22
CA GLU A 77 -24.31 -2.26 -0.57
C GLU A 77 -25.22 -2.92 -1.61
N GLY A 78 -24.81 -4.07 -2.16
CA GLY A 78 -25.49 -4.73 -3.26
C GLY A 78 -25.37 -3.94 -4.57
N GLY A 79 -24.50 -4.38 -5.48
CA GLY A 79 -24.34 -3.74 -6.80
C GLY A 79 -23.15 -2.78 -6.92
N PHE A 80 -22.16 -2.88 -6.03
CA PHE A 80 -20.87 -2.22 -6.21
C PHE A 80 -20.24 -2.63 -7.55
N SER A 81 -19.77 -1.64 -8.32
CA SER A 81 -19.28 -1.83 -9.70
C SER A 81 -17.97 -2.65 -9.73
N PRO A 82 -17.89 -3.72 -10.54
CA PRO A 82 -16.65 -4.46 -10.78
C PRO A 82 -15.54 -3.58 -11.37
N GLU A 83 -15.89 -2.62 -12.22
CA GLU A 83 -14.93 -1.67 -12.82
C GLU A 83 -14.31 -0.74 -11.76
N HIS A 84 -15.12 -0.24 -10.82
CA HIS A 84 -14.61 0.53 -9.69
C HIS A 84 -13.73 -0.33 -8.77
N GLY A 85 -14.13 -1.59 -8.51
CA GLY A 85 -13.30 -2.54 -7.76
C GLY A 85 -11.96 -2.82 -8.42
N LEU A 86 -11.95 -2.96 -9.75
CA LEU A 86 -10.74 -3.15 -10.56
C LEU A 86 -9.76 -1.97 -10.41
N ASN A 87 -10.26 -0.75 -10.62
CA ASN A 87 -9.47 0.48 -10.53
C ASN A 87 -8.95 0.71 -9.09
N PHE A 88 -9.75 0.35 -8.08
CA PHE A 88 -9.33 0.38 -6.69
C PHE A 88 -8.18 -0.60 -6.40
N ILE A 89 -8.28 -1.85 -6.87
CA ILE A 89 -7.19 -2.84 -6.72
C ILE A 89 -5.93 -2.37 -7.45
N LEU A 90 -6.07 -1.81 -8.66
CA LEU A 90 -4.93 -1.28 -9.41
C LEU A 90 -4.20 -0.19 -8.62
N ALA A 91 -4.94 0.71 -7.96
CA ALA A 91 -4.36 1.73 -7.10
C ALA A 91 -3.53 1.11 -5.96
N LEU A 92 -4.04 0.07 -5.29
CA LEU A 92 -3.33 -0.62 -4.21
C LEU A 92 -2.09 -1.37 -4.69
N LEU A 93 -2.15 -2.02 -5.86
CA LEU A 93 -0.97 -2.67 -6.44
C LEU A 93 0.16 -1.68 -6.76
N CYS A 94 -0.19 -0.44 -7.10
CA CYS A 94 0.74 0.58 -7.57
C CYS A 94 1.07 1.67 -6.53
N HIS A 95 0.47 1.70 -5.34
CA HIS A 95 0.58 2.86 -4.43
C HIS A 95 2.03 3.22 -4.08
N ASP A 96 2.88 2.21 -3.89
CA ASP A 96 4.29 2.37 -3.51
C ASP A 96 5.31 2.17 -4.63
N ILE A 97 4.87 1.95 -5.88
CA ILE A 97 5.81 1.73 -6.99
C ILE A 97 6.72 2.94 -7.25
N GLY A 98 6.28 4.12 -6.84
CA GLY A 98 7.04 5.36 -6.92
C GLY A 98 8.32 5.39 -6.09
N PHE A 99 8.51 4.48 -5.12
CA PHE A 99 9.80 4.32 -4.47
C PHE A 99 10.87 3.76 -5.42
N VAL A 100 10.48 2.93 -6.40
CA VAL A 100 11.43 2.18 -7.21
C VAL A 100 12.20 3.10 -8.17
N LYS A 101 13.52 3.08 -8.06
CA LYS A 101 14.44 3.74 -9.01
C LYS A 101 14.34 3.06 -10.39
N GLY A 102 14.09 3.84 -11.44
CA GLY A 102 13.98 3.31 -12.80
C GLY A 102 12.56 2.88 -13.19
N ALA A 103 11.56 3.10 -12.33
CA ALA A 103 10.17 2.76 -12.64
C ALA A 103 9.57 3.65 -13.74
N LEU A 104 9.96 4.92 -13.77
CA LEU A 104 9.42 5.95 -14.67
C LEU A 104 10.28 6.14 -15.93
N ARG A 105 9.65 6.50 -17.05
CA ARG A 105 10.33 6.64 -18.35
C ARG A 105 11.49 7.63 -18.35
N LYS A 106 11.42 8.67 -17.51
CA LYS A 106 12.46 9.72 -17.42
C LYS A 106 13.51 9.48 -16.33
N ASP A 107 13.42 8.37 -15.59
CA ASP A 107 14.47 8.00 -14.64
C ASP A 107 15.76 7.63 -15.39
N ASN A 108 16.90 8.06 -14.84
CA ASN A 108 18.22 7.76 -15.37
C ASN A 108 19.15 7.25 -14.27
N LEU A 109 19.24 5.93 -14.17
CA LEU A 109 20.06 5.23 -13.16
C LEU A 109 21.55 5.56 -13.25
N LYS A 110 22.08 5.89 -14.44
CA LYS A 110 23.52 6.20 -14.61
C LYS A 110 23.87 7.60 -14.13
N MET A 111 22.95 8.54 -14.28
CA MET A 111 23.12 9.93 -13.86
C MET A 111 22.57 10.16 -12.45
N HIS A 112 21.95 9.15 -11.84
CA HIS A 112 21.25 9.24 -10.56
C HIS A 112 20.19 10.36 -10.51
N THR A 113 19.52 10.56 -11.64
CA THR A 113 18.43 11.53 -11.78
C THR A 113 17.11 10.83 -12.00
N PHE A 114 16.05 11.32 -11.36
CA PHE A 114 14.76 10.64 -11.25
C PHE A 114 13.61 11.63 -11.44
N ASP A 115 12.53 11.22 -12.10
CA ASP A 115 11.34 12.08 -12.26
C ASP A 115 10.60 12.19 -10.92
N ASP A 116 10.26 13.40 -10.48
CA ASP A 116 9.59 13.60 -9.20
C ASP A 116 8.08 13.22 -9.26
N GLY A 117 7.57 12.91 -10.45
CA GLY A 117 6.17 12.61 -10.71
C GLY A 117 5.31 13.84 -10.99
N ASN A 118 5.85 15.05 -10.86
CA ASN A 118 5.19 16.33 -11.14
C ASN A 118 5.88 17.10 -12.30
N GLY A 119 6.85 16.47 -12.97
CA GLY A 119 7.50 17.00 -14.17
C GLY A 119 8.90 17.58 -13.93
N GLU A 120 9.39 17.55 -12.69
CA GLU A 120 10.77 17.91 -12.37
C GLU A 120 11.67 16.67 -12.34
N ILE A 121 12.98 16.89 -12.49
CA ILE A 121 14.00 15.85 -12.37
C ILE A 121 14.82 16.16 -11.13
N ILE A 122 14.85 15.23 -10.18
CA ILE A 122 15.61 15.33 -8.94
C ILE A 122 16.87 14.46 -9.00
N GLU A 123 17.91 14.86 -8.29
CA GLU A 123 19.12 14.05 -8.09
C GLU A 123 19.01 13.31 -6.76
N VAL A 124 19.27 12.01 -6.78
CA VAL A 124 19.26 11.16 -5.58
C VAL A 124 20.65 10.59 -5.38
N SER A 125 21.11 10.46 -4.13
CA SER A 125 22.44 9.91 -3.83
C SER A 125 22.65 8.54 -4.50
N SER A 126 23.82 8.36 -5.12
CA SER A 126 24.23 7.11 -5.74
C SER A 126 24.45 5.97 -4.73
N THR A 127 24.64 6.30 -3.46
CA THR A 127 24.85 5.34 -2.37
C THR A 127 23.60 5.07 -1.55
N GLY A 128 22.51 5.77 -1.82
CA GLY A 128 21.24 5.56 -1.12
C GLY A 128 20.37 4.50 -1.78
N THR A 129 19.40 3.99 -1.05
CA THR A 129 18.38 3.06 -1.55
C THR A 129 17.25 3.81 -2.26
N CYS A 130 16.27 3.07 -2.77
CA CYS A 130 15.01 3.56 -3.29
C CYS A 130 14.18 4.32 -2.24
N ALA A 131 14.42 4.12 -0.93
CA ALA A 131 13.77 4.85 0.14
C ALA A 131 13.90 6.38 0.02
N LEU A 132 15.01 6.86 -0.57
CA LEU A 132 15.23 8.29 -0.80
C LEU A 132 14.20 8.93 -1.73
N LEU A 133 13.46 8.15 -2.52
CA LEU A 133 12.34 8.64 -3.34
C LEU A 133 11.03 8.76 -2.55
N GLY A 134 11.01 8.41 -1.26
CA GLY A 134 9.85 8.48 -0.38
C GLY A 134 9.12 9.82 -0.39
N PRO A 135 9.77 11.00 -0.40
CA PRO A 135 9.05 12.28 -0.51
C PRO A 135 8.23 12.45 -1.79
N HIS A 136 8.57 11.69 -2.84
CA HIS A 136 7.99 11.78 -4.18
C HIS A 136 7.18 10.54 -4.57
N HIS A 137 7.17 9.48 -3.76
CA HIS A 137 6.63 8.16 -4.15
C HIS A 137 5.19 8.25 -4.64
N VAL A 138 4.28 8.95 -3.94
CA VAL A 138 2.88 9.09 -4.36
C VAL A 138 2.75 9.73 -5.74
N SER A 139 3.46 10.85 -5.98
CA SER A 139 3.44 11.52 -7.29
C SER A 139 4.03 10.63 -8.38
N ARG A 140 5.14 9.94 -8.08
CA ARG A 140 5.77 8.98 -8.98
C ARG A 140 4.85 7.80 -9.29
N SER A 141 4.16 7.23 -8.32
CA SER A 141 3.19 6.14 -8.49
C SER A 141 2.04 6.53 -9.40
N LYS A 142 1.49 7.75 -9.24
CA LYS A 142 0.46 8.29 -10.14
C LYS A 142 0.97 8.40 -11.59
N LEU A 143 2.19 8.89 -11.78
CA LEU A 143 2.79 8.98 -13.10
C LEU A 143 3.06 7.59 -13.70
N PHE A 144 3.53 6.63 -12.90
CA PHE A 144 3.74 5.24 -13.34
C PHE A 144 2.46 4.64 -13.92
N VAL A 145 1.33 4.80 -13.22
CA VAL A 145 0.04 4.28 -13.68
C VAL A 145 -0.32 4.88 -15.04
N ARG A 146 -0.16 6.19 -15.20
CA ARG A 146 -0.40 6.88 -16.48
C ARG A 146 0.52 6.40 -17.60
N GLU A 147 1.79 6.11 -17.30
CA GLU A 147 2.74 5.63 -18.31
C GLU A 147 2.54 4.17 -18.72
N ARG A 148 1.84 3.35 -17.91
CA ARG A 148 1.77 1.89 -18.07
C ARG A 148 0.38 1.39 -18.44
N PHE A 149 -0.69 2.06 -17.99
CA PHE A 149 -2.06 1.55 -18.07
C PHE A 149 -3.01 2.47 -18.85
N ASP A 150 -2.51 3.44 -19.62
CA ASP A 150 -3.32 4.37 -20.42
C ASP A 150 -4.03 3.73 -21.63
N ASN A 151 -3.68 2.49 -21.98
CA ASN A 151 -4.21 1.80 -23.16
C ASN A 151 -5.43 0.90 -22.85
N PHE A 152 -5.96 0.92 -21.63
CA PHE A 152 -7.08 0.08 -21.21
C PHE A 152 -8.33 0.92 -20.98
N GLU A 153 -9.38 0.72 -21.79
CA GLU A 153 -10.59 1.56 -21.76
C GLU A 153 -11.35 1.51 -20.42
N PHE A 154 -11.29 0.39 -19.69
CA PHE A 154 -11.93 0.21 -18.38
C PHE A 154 -11.07 0.69 -17.20
N VAL A 155 -9.89 1.27 -17.47
CA VAL A 155 -9.04 1.87 -16.44
C VAL A 155 -9.34 3.36 -16.36
N ASP A 156 -10.05 3.75 -15.30
CA ASP A 156 -10.23 5.15 -14.92
C ASP A 156 -8.96 5.66 -14.22
N LEU A 157 -8.06 6.22 -15.01
CA LEU A 157 -6.80 6.77 -14.53
C LEU A 157 -6.98 7.91 -13.50
N GLU A 158 -8.10 8.64 -13.52
CA GLU A 158 -8.35 9.69 -12.53
C GLU A 158 -8.78 9.09 -11.20
N LEU A 159 -9.65 8.09 -11.22
CA LEU A 159 -9.99 7.34 -10.01
C LEU A 159 -8.75 6.68 -9.39
N VAL A 160 -7.96 5.95 -10.20
CA VAL A 160 -6.76 5.25 -9.71
C VAL A 160 -5.78 6.23 -9.07
N THR A 161 -5.51 7.37 -9.71
CA THR A 161 -4.55 8.35 -9.18
C THR A 161 -5.07 9.12 -7.98
N ARG A 162 -6.38 9.37 -7.86
CA ARG A 162 -7.00 9.91 -6.64
C ARG A 162 -6.90 8.92 -5.47
N CYS A 163 -7.09 7.63 -5.73
CA CYS A 163 -6.89 6.57 -4.75
C CYS A 163 -5.43 6.54 -4.25
N ILE A 164 -4.46 6.54 -5.17
CA ILE A 164 -3.03 6.59 -4.83
C ILE A 164 -2.70 7.88 -4.05
N GLU A 165 -3.27 9.03 -4.41
CA GLU A 165 -3.04 10.28 -3.66
C GLU A 165 -3.41 10.15 -2.17
N HIS A 166 -4.43 9.36 -1.84
CA HIS A 166 -4.88 9.18 -0.46
C HIS A 166 -3.95 8.33 0.40
N THR A 167 -2.93 7.68 -0.18
CA THR A 167 -1.86 7.01 0.60
C THR A 167 -0.76 7.99 1.04
N ARG A 168 -0.84 9.28 0.65
CA ARG A 168 0.12 10.29 1.10
C ARG A 168 0.11 10.43 2.62
N PHE A 169 1.29 10.23 3.20
CA PHE A 169 1.52 10.37 4.63
C PHE A 169 2.66 11.37 4.93
N PRO A 170 2.51 12.27 5.93
CA PRO A 170 1.32 12.54 6.74
C PRO A 170 0.10 12.97 5.91
N VAL A 171 -1.09 12.60 6.36
CA VAL A 171 -2.35 12.92 5.65
C VAL A 171 -2.51 14.44 5.56
N PRO A 172 -2.68 15.01 4.35
CA PRO A 172 -2.94 16.44 4.19
C PRO A 172 -4.19 16.90 4.95
N SER A 173 -4.17 18.12 5.47
CA SER A 173 -5.27 18.68 6.30
C SER A 173 -6.40 19.33 5.48
N ASP A 174 -6.41 19.15 4.17
CA ASP A 174 -7.43 19.68 3.29
C ASP A 174 -8.73 18.84 3.32
N LYS A 175 -9.78 19.37 2.68
CA LYS A 175 -11.08 18.71 2.64
C LYS A 175 -11.09 17.45 1.77
N GLU A 176 -10.23 17.38 0.75
CA GLU A 176 -10.20 16.25 -0.17
C GLU A 176 -9.79 14.97 0.56
N HIS A 177 -8.79 15.07 1.44
CA HIS A 177 -8.28 13.93 2.21
C HIS A 177 -9.11 13.58 3.45
N SER A 178 -10.17 14.33 3.75
CA SER A 178 -11.00 14.09 4.93
C SER A 178 -11.99 12.92 4.78
N SER A 179 -12.31 12.52 3.53
CA SER A 179 -13.25 11.44 3.25
C SER A 179 -12.69 10.09 3.66
N THR A 180 -13.53 9.24 4.26
CA THR A 180 -13.19 7.86 4.66
C THR A 180 -14.06 6.80 3.98
N GLU A 181 -15.15 7.21 3.33
CA GLU A 181 -16.18 6.30 2.82
C GLU A 181 -16.06 6.01 1.31
N ASP A 182 -15.44 6.92 0.57
CA ASP A 182 -15.19 6.77 -0.86
C ASP A 182 -13.95 5.90 -1.13
N LEU A 183 -13.77 5.49 -2.39
CA LEU A 183 -12.67 4.59 -2.76
C LEU A 183 -11.29 5.14 -2.39
N PRO A 184 -10.98 6.44 -2.58
CA PRO A 184 -9.73 7.00 -2.08
C PRO A 184 -9.57 6.91 -0.55
N GLY A 185 -10.61 7.24 0.22
CA GLY A 185 -10.60 7.05 1.67
C GLY A 185 -10.38 5.58 2.09
N LEU A 186 -11.01 4.65 1.37
CA LEU A 186 -10.84 3.21 1.57
C LEU A 186 -9.46 2.70 1.13
N THR A 187 -8.81 3.35 0.16
CA THR A 187 -7.42 3.01 -0.25
C THR A 187 -6.47 3.34 0.88
N ARG A 188 -6.61 4.52 1.51
CA ARG A 188 -5.86 4.86 2.73
C ARG A 188 -6.15 3.90 3.87
N ALA A 189 -7.42 3.51 4.06
CA ALA A 189 -7.77 2.55 5.09
C ALA A 189 -7.10 1.19 4.84
N ALA A 190 -7.09 0.70 3.59
CA ALA A 190 -6.44 -0.55 3.21
C ALA A 190 -4.92 -0.50 3.42
N ASP A 191 -4.30 0.62 3.10
CA ASP A 191 -2.86 0.84 3.33
C ASP A 191 -2.51 0.79 4.82
N LEU A 192 -3.19 1.59 5.64
CA LEU A 192 -2.97 1.63 7.09
C LEU A 192 -3.30 0.29 7.77
N ILE A 193 -4.41 -0.35 7.43
CA ILE A 193 -4.77 -1.67 8.00
C ILE A 193 -3.82 -2.75 7.49
N GLY A 194 -3.40 -2.71 6.22
CA GLY A 194 -2.47 -3.67 5.63
C GLY A 194 -1.08 -3.58 6.25
N GLN A 195 -0.63 -2.38 6.57
CA GLN A 195 0.58 -2.14 7.36
C GLN A 195 0.42 -2.69 8.78
N LEU A 196 -0.56 -2.19 9.53
CA LEU A 196 -0.67 -2.45 10.97
C LEU A 196 -1.29 -3.82 11.30
N GLY A 197 -1.88 -4.51 10.33
CA GLY A 197 -2.44 -5.85 10.45
C GLY A 197 -1.55 -6.94 9.87
N ASP A 198 -0.41 -6.60 9.29
CA ASP A 198 0.57 -7.54 8.75
C ASP A 198 1.07 -8.47 9.86
N PRO A 199 0.94 -9.81 9.74
CA PRO A 199 1.36 -10.76 10.78
C PRO A 199 2.82 -10.58 11.23
N GLU A 200 3.69 -10.10 10.34
CA GLU A 200 5.11 -9.88 10.60
C GLU A 200 5.43 -8.41 10.88
N TYR A 201 4.43 -7.54 11.01
CA TYR A 201 4.64 -6.09 11.16
C TYR A 201 5.64 -5.78 12.27
N LEU A 202 5.45 -6.33 13.47
CA LEU A 202 6.36 -6.10 14.59
C LEU A 202 7.80 -6.54 14.28
N HIS A 203 8.00 -7.64 13.57
CA HIS A 203 9.32 -8.09 13.11
C HIS A 203 9.91 -7.21 12.01
N LYS A 204 9.07 -6.53 11.23
CA LYS A 204 9.45 -5.61 10.14
C LYS A 204 9.73 -4.18 10.62
N ILE A 205 9.40 -3.81 11.86
CA ILE A 205 9.68 -2.47 12.40
C ILE A 205 11.15 -2.04 12.28
N PRO A 206 12.17 -2.89 12.50
CA PRO A 206 13.56 -2.50 12.24
C PRO A 206 13.81 -2.10 10.79
N ALA A 207 13.20 -2.77 9.82
CA ALA A 207 13.29 -2.40 8.41
C ALA A 207 12.68 -1.01 8.17
N LEU A 208 11.50 -0.74 8.73
CA LEU A 208 10.84 0.57 8.65
C LEU A 208 11.67 1.68 9.31
N PHE A 209 12.27 1.39 10.47
CA PHE A 209 13.14 2.34 11.17
C PHE A 209 14.34 2.76 10.31
N TYR A 210 15.05 1.80 9.72
CA TYR A 210 16.21 2.10 8.89
C TYR A 210 15.84 2.79 7.57
N GLU A 211 14.64 2.51 7.06
CA GLU A 211 14.11 3.25 5.92
C GLU A 211 13.83 4.73 6.27
N PHE A 212 13.25 4.98 7.45
CA PHE A 212 13.07 6.33 7.98
C PHE A 212 14.39 7.03 8.31
N GLU A 213 15.38 6.29 8.80
CA GLU A 213 16.72 6.82 9.11
C GLU A 213 17.38 7.41 7.86
N GLU A 214 17.24 6.77 6.70
CA GLU A 214 17.83 7.27 5.46
C GLU A 214 17.28 8.65 5.04
N LEU A 215 16.05 8.98 5.45
CA LEU A 215 15.40 10.27 5.23
C LEU A 215 15.48 11.22 6.44
N GLY A 216 16.12 10.81 7.54
CA GLY A 216 16.11 11.53 8.83
C GLY A 216 14.70 11.68 9.42
N GLN A 217 13.77 10.80 9.06
CA GLN A 217 12.38 10.86 9.51
C GLN A 217 12.21 10.29 10.92
N ASN A 218 13.05 9.34 11.31
CA ASN A 218 13.09 8.79 12.67
C ASN A 218 13.38 9.88 13.73
N GLU A 219 14.33 10.78 13.45
CA GLU A 219 14.65 11.93 14.32
C GLU A 219 13.44 12.88 14.47
N LYS A 220 12.71 13.16 13.37
CA LYS A 220 11.50 13.99 13.40
C LYS A 220 10.36 13.35 14.20
N LEU A 221 10.30 12.02 14.21
CA LEU A 221 9.37 11.23 15.03
C LEU A 221 9.84 11.08 16.48
N GLY A 222 11.04 11.55 16.83
CA GLY A 222 11.63 11.39 18.15
C GLY A 222 11.97 9.93 18.50
N CYS A 223 12.18 9.08 17.49
CA CYS A 223 12.52 7.66 17.66
C CYS A 223 13.99 7.44 17.31
N ASN A 224 14.79 6.99 18.28
CA ASN A 224 16.23 6.76 18.15
C ASN A 224 16.59 5.28 17.98
N SER A 225 15.62 4.37 18.08
CA SER A 225 15.83 2.95 17.86
C SER A 225 14.58 2.26 17.30
N PRO A 226 14.72 1.08 16.68
CA PRO A 226 13.58 0.25 16.29
C PRO A 226 12.63 -0.08 17.45
N GLY A 227 13.17 -0.23 18.66
CA GLY A 227 12.37 -0.48 19.87
C GLY A 227 11.48 0.71 20.25
N GLU A 228 12.01 1.94 20.13
CA GLU A 228 11.23 3.16 20.36
C GLU A 228 10.14 3.32 19.30
N LEU A 229 10.44 3.05 18.02
CA LEU A 229 9.44 3.06 16.96
C LEU A 229 8.32 2.03 17.21
N ARG A 230 8.67 0.83 17.70
CA ARG A 230 7.69 -0.18 18.13
C ARG A 230 6.81 0.30 19.28
N ASN A 231 7.39 0.93 20.29
CA ASN A 231 6.62 1.43 21.43
C ASN A 231 5.66 2.58 21.04
N GLY A 232 6.01 3.35 20.01
CA GLY A 232 5.15 4.39 19.45
C GLY A 232 3.93 3.88 18.69
N TYR A 233 3.87 2.59 18.34
CA TYR A 233 2.85 2.01 17.47
C TYR A 233 1.40 2.21 17.97
N ALA A 234 1.13 1.91 19.24
CA ALA A 234 -0.22 2.07 19.79
C ALA A 234 -0.65 3.54 19.82
N HIS A 235 0.28 4.44 20.17
CA HIS A 235 0.02 5.87 20.14
C HIS A 235 -0.24 6.38 18.72
N PHE A 236 0.52 5.89 17.74
CA PHE A 236 0.29 6.19 16.32
C PHE A 236 -1.09 5.71 15.86
N PHE A 237 -1.50 4.52 16.26
CA PHE A 237 -2.83 4.01 15.92
C PHE A 237 -3.95 4.92 16.45
N TRP A 238 -3.98 5.18 17.76
CA TRP A 238 -5.05 5.97 18.38
C TRP A 238 -4.99 7.45 18.03
N GLY A 239 -3.79 8.01 17.89
CA GLY A 239 -3.58 9.43 17.61
C GLY A 239 -3.81 9.80 16.15
N VAL A 240 -3.64 8.85 15.22
CA VAL A 240 -3.70 9.12 13.78
C VAL A 240 -4.62 8.14 13.06
N VAL A 241 -4.26 6.85 13.05
CA VAL A 241 -4.86 5.85 12.15
C VAL A 241 -6.35 5.63 12.42
N HIS A 242 -6.76 5.58 13.69
CA HIS A 242 -8.13 5.30 14.10
C HIS A 242 -9.16 6.21 13.41
N SER A 243 -8.78 7.46 13.13
CA SER A 243 -9.65 8.43 12.44
C SER A 243 -9.93 8.10 10.97
N TYR A 244 -9.10 7.27 10.34
CA TYR A 244 -9.14 7.00 8.89
C TYR A 244 -9.59 5.58 8.53
N VAL A 245 -9.60 4.64 9.49
CA VAL A 245 -9.85 3.22 9.21
C VAL A 245 -11.26 2.75 9.54
N GLY A 246 -12.10 3.59 10.18
CA GLY A 246 -13.41 3.19 10.69
C GLY A 246 -14.31 2.53 9.65
N GLU A 247 -14.44 3.14 8.48
CA GLU A 247 -15.28 2.57 7.41
C GLU A 247 -14.67 1.31 6.79
N GLY A 248 -13.35 1.27 6.61
CA GLY A 248 -12.65 0.05 6.21
C GLY A 248 -12.90 -1.11 7.17
N ILE A 249 -12.87 -0.86 8.48
CA ILE A 249 -13.19 -1.84 9.52
C ILE A 249 -14.65 -2.30 9.41
N ASN A 250 -15.61 -1.40 9.22
CA ASN A 250 -17.03 -1.75 9.05
C ASN A 250 -17.23 -2.71 7.88
N LEU A 251 -16.59 -2.44 6.74
CA LEU A 251 -16.66 -3.30 5.56
C LEU A 251 -15.98 -4.66 5.78
N LEU A 252 -14.83 -4.67 6.46
CA LEU A 252 -14.13 -5.92 6.83
C LEU A 252 -14.94 -6.81 7.79
N GLN A 253 -15.86 -6.24 8.58
CA GLN A 253 -16.75 -7.04 9.46
C GLN A 253 -17.76 -7.90 8.68
N VAL A 254 -17.95 -7.65 7.38
CA VAL A 254 -18.94 -8.35 6.55
C VAL A 254 -18.46 -9.75 6.18
N THR A 255 -17.15 -9.95 5.95
CA THR A 255 -16.56 -11.22 5.52
C THR A 255 -15.88 -11.97 6.67
N GLN A 256 -15.59 -13.27 6.49
CA GLN A 256 -14.87 -14.03 7.52
C GLN A 256 -13.37 -13.68 7.49
N GLU A 257 -12.79 -13.60 6.30
CA GLU A 257 -11.40 -13.21 6.10
C GLU A 257 -11.15 -11.76 6.54
N GLY A 258 -12.11 -10.85 6.33
CA GLY A 258 -12.01 -9.47 6.84
C GLY A 258 -11.99 -9.39 8.36
N LYS A 259 -12.73 -10.26 9.07
CA LYS A 259 -12.65 -10.36 10.54
C LYS A 259 -11.28 -10.84 11.03
N GLU A 260 -10.58 -11.66 10.25
CA GLU A 260 -9.20 -12.03 10.58
C GLU A 260 -8.26 -10.83 10.53
N TRP A 261 -8.40 -9.95 9.52
CA TRP A 261 -7.63 -8.70 9.44
C TRP A 261 -7.87 -7.79 10.65
N ILE A 262 -9.14 -7.62 11.04
CA ILE A 262 -9.51 -6.86 12.24
C ILE A 262 -8.88 -7.49 13.49
N SER A 263 -8.95 -8.81 13.62
CA SER A 263 -8.37 -9.53 14.76
C SER A 263 -6.85 -9.33 14.83
N ARG A 264 -6.14 -9.39 13.71
CA ARG A 264 -4.68 -9.20 13.64
C ARG A 264 -4.30 -7.77 14.03
N LEU A 265 -4.96 -6.77 13.43
CA LEU A 265 -4.76 -5.37 13.75
C LEU A 265 -4.90 -5.12 15.26
N HIS A 266 -6.01 -5.55 15.86
CA HIS A 266 -6.22 -5.35 17.29
C HIS A 266 -5.27 -6.16 18.17
N SER A 267 -4.86 -7.36 17.74
CA SER A 267 -3.89 -8.17 18.50
C SER A 267 -2.53 -7.48 18.59
N GLN A 268 -2.07 -6.86 17.49
CA GLN A 268 -0.79 -6.15 17.48
C GLN A 268 -0.84 -4.86 18.30
N ILE A 269 -1.95 -4.12 18.22
CA ILE A 269 -2.18 -2.93 19.07
C ILE A 269 -2.15 -3.33 20.54
N PHE A 270 -2.89 -4.39 20.88
CA PHE A 270 -2.94 -4.89 22.25
C PHE A 270 -1.56 -5.34 22.73
N GLU A 271 -0.79 -6.06 21.92
CA GLU A 271 0.58 -6.47 22.24
C GLU A 271 1.47 -5.28 22.53
N CYS A 272 1.43 -4.23 21.70
CA CYS A 272 2.27 -3.04 21.91
C CYS A 272 1.84 -2.26 23.17
N GLU A 273 0.53 -2.09 23.41
CA GLU A 273 -0.01 -1.41 24.59
C GLU A 273 0.35 -2.12 25.91
N HIS A 274 0.37 -3.44 25.88
CA HIS A 274 0.55 -4.29 27.05
C HIS A 274 1.91 -4.99 27.07
N SER A 275 2.84 -4.55 26.21
CA SER A 275 4.22 -5.02 26.22
C SER A 275 4.88 -4.53 27.51
N THR A 276 4.66 -5.27 28.59
CA THR A 276 5.29 -5.07 29.89
C THR A 276 6.74 -5.48 29.83
N LEU A 277 7.57 -4.75 29.08
CA LEU A 277 8.95 -4.55 29.48
C LEU A 277 8.93 -3.38 30.46
N LYS A 278 8.57 -3.74 31.70
CA LYS A 278 8.81 -2.92 32.89
C LYS A 278 10.26 -2.43 32.83
N GLU A 279 10.43 -1.13 32.72
CA GLU A 279 11.63 -0.48 33.22
C GLU A 279 11.74 -0.82 34.71
N ASN A 280 12.66 -1.71 35.04
CA ASN A 280 13.27 -1.86 36.36
C ASN A 280 14.77 -1.63 36.17
#